data_AF-A0A484LWV1-F1
#
_entry.id   AF-A0A484LWV1-F1
#
_cell.length_a   1.000
_cell.length_b   1.000
_cell.length_c   1.000
_cell.angle_alpha   90.00
_cell.angle_beta   90.00
_cell.angle_gamma   90.00
#
_symmetry.space_group_name_H-M   'P 1'
#
loop_
_entity.id
_entity.type
_entity.pdbx_description
1 polymer ?
#
loop_
_entity_poly.entity_id
_entity_poly.type
_entity_poly.pdbx_seq_one_letter_code
_entity_poly.pdbx_strand_id
1 'polypeptide(L)'
;MNSSSSSVVGVRPTDSEAAADDDHDQMTAEQKEAKLNEWFAVTGSRNGNWLFSVFHNVTALVGAGVLGLPYAMAQLGWGPGTTILVLSWIITFFTLWQMVEMHEAIPGRRFNRYHELGQYAFGERLGLWIVVPQQLMVQVGTNIVYMVTGGKSLQKFYTSVWAPQPAGGKPIRTTYFIMIFGAVQLLLSHIPSFNDIAGVSIIAAIMSLSYSTIAWVASAKKGVQPDASYQPVASTGTGRAFGFMAALGDVAFAYAAHSVVLEIQATIKSTPEKPSKGPMLKGSTFAYIIVALCYFPVSIVGYYVFGNSVQDNILISLEKPRWLIAIANIFVFIHVVGSYQVFAVPVFDMLETYLVKTMKFKPSRRLRYTTRYIYVGVTMLIGMTFPFFGGLLSFFGGFAFAPTTYFIPCVMWLIIFKPKRFSLSWTVNWLCIILGVLLTILAPIGALRLIVIQSKSYKLFS
;
A
#
# COMPACT_ATOMS: atom_id res chain seq x y z
N MET A 1 15.13 19.33 -86.20
CA MET A 1 15.94 18.22 -85.65
C MET A 1 16.21 18.51 -84.19
N ASN A 2 16.02 17.47 -83.38
CA ASN A 2 16.00 17.31 -81.91
C ASN A 2 16.78 18.23 -80.95
N SER A 3 16.15 18.35 -79.76
CA SER A 3 16.66 18.39 -78.36
C SER A 3 17.42 19.63 -77.88
N SER A 4 17.21 20.16 -76.66
CA SER A 4 16.32 19.82 -75.54
C SER A 4 16.33 20.95 -74.52
N SER A 5 15.19 21.11 -73.84
CA SER A 5 14.84 22.09 -72.81
C SER A 5 15.32 21.74 -71.40
N SER A 6 15.62 22.76 -70.59
CA SER A 6 15.29 22.79 -69.16
C SER A 6 15.22 24.23 -68.64
N SER A 7 14.03 24.71 -68.29
CA SER A 7 13.83 25.95 -67.53
C SER A 7 12.83 25.71 -66.40
N VAL A 8 13.25 26.13 -65.21
CA VAL A 8 12.56 26.13 -63.92
C VAL A 8 11.37 27.10 -63.92
N VAL A 9 10.21 26.68 -63.39
CA VAL A 9 9.16 27.58 -62.88
C VAL A 9 8.58 26.98 -61.59
N GLY A 10 8.54 27.79 -60.53
CA GLY A 10 8.03 27.42 -59.21
C GLY A 10 6.50 27.38 -59.13
N VAL A 11 6.00 26.65 -58.13
CA VAL A 11 4.58 26.60 -57.75
C VAL A 11 4.48 26.91 -56.25
N ARG A 12 3.62 27.88 -55.90
CA ARG A 12 3.28 28.24 -54.51
C ARG A 12 2.56 27.07 -53.82
N PRO A 13 2.74 26.87 -52.50
CA PRO A 13 1.95 25.89 -51.76
C PRO A 13 0.49 26.35 -51.71
N THR A 14 -0.43 25.42 -51.98
CA THR A 14 -1.89 25.60 -51.92
C THR A 14 -2.37 25.67 -50.47
N ASP A 15 -3.43 26.46 -50.27
CA ASP A 15 -4.11 26.78 -49.00
C ASP A 15 -4.75 25.58 -48.23
N SER A 16 -4.25 24.35 -48.39
CA SER A 16 -4.76 23.17 -47.66
C SER A 16 -3.93 22.77 -46.44
N GLU A 17 -2.76 23.39 -46.21
CA GLU A 17 -1.92 23.12 -45.03
C GLU A 17 -2.15 24.11 -43.86
N ALA A 18 -2.90 25.19 -44.09
CA ALA A 18 -3.24 26.16 -43.03
C ALA A 18 -4.48 25.77 -42.20
N ALA A 19 -5.22 24.72 -42.58
CA ALA A 19 -6.47 24.31 -41.93
C ALA A 19 -6.33 23.16 -40.92
N ALA A 20 -5.13 22.60 -40.73
CA ALA A 20 -4.93 21.43 -39.87
C ALA A 20 -4.42 21.77 -38.45
N ASP A 21 -4.05 23.02 -38.17
CA ASP A 21 -3.48 23.44 -36.88
C ASP A 21 -4.44 24.30 -36.02
N ASP A 22 -5.64 24.59 -36.53
CA ASP A 22 -6.65 25.43 -35.85
C ASP A 22 -7.74 24.62 -35.11
N ASP A 23 -7.71 23.29 -35.20
CA ASP A 23 -8.74 22.42 -34.61
C ASP A 23 -8.51 22.16 -33.10
N HIS A 24 -7.51 22.81 -32.50
CA HIS A 24 -7.14 22.61 -31.10
C HIS A 24 -7.92 23.49 -30.11
N ASP A 25 -8.72 24.45 -30.57
CA ASP A 25 -9.32 25.48 -29.71
C ASP A 25 -10.87 25.51 -29.62
N GLN A 26 -11.58 24.55 -30.22
CA GLN A 26 -13.06 24.47 -30.14
C GLN A 26 -13.60 23.40 -29.17
N MET A 27 -12.79 22.83 -28.30
CA MET A 27 -13.31 21.91 -27.28
C MET A 27 -14.08 22.67 -26.19
N THR A 28 -15.32 22.26 -25.92
CA THR A 28 -16.13 22.79 -24.82
C THR A 28 -15.45 22.50 -23.46
N ALA A 29 -15.79 23.27 -22.43
CA ALA A 29 -15.25 23.06 -21.08
C ALA A 29 -15.51 21.62 -20.59
N GLU A 30 -16.68 21.06 -20.89
CA GLU A 30 -17.05 19.68 -20.58
C GLU A 30 -16.19 18.65 -21.34
N GLN A 31 -15.91 18.88 -22.63
CA GLN A 31 -15.03 18.01 -23.41
C GLN A 31 -13.58 18.07 -22.91
N LYS A 32 -13.10 19.26 -22.51
CA LYS A 32 -11.77 19.44 -21.90
C LYS A 32 -11.69 18.70 -20.57
N GLU A 33 -12.74 18.77 -19.75
CA GLU A 33 -12.83 18.05 -18.48
C GLU A 33 -12.92 16.54 -18.68
N ALA A 34 -13.69 16.06 -19.68
CA ALA A 34 -13.80 14.65 -20.02
C ALA A 34 -12.44 14.06 -20.46
N LYS A 35 -11.74 14.71 -21.40
CA LYS A 35 -10.37 14.27 -21.80
C LYS A 35 -9.39 14.31 -20.63
N LEU A 36 -9.53 15.26 -19.72
CA LEU A 36 -8.69 15.36 -18.55
C LEU A 36 -9.00 14.25 -17.53
N ASN A 37 -10.26 13.87 -17.37
CA ASN A 37 -10.66 12.73 -16.54
C ASN A 37 -10.21 11.39 -17.15
N GLU A 38 -10.15 11.28 -18.47
CA GLU A 38 -9.54 10.14 -19.19
C GLU A 38 -8.02 10.04 -18.97
N TRP A 39 -7.35 11.19 -18.82
CA TRP A 39 -5.91 11.24 -18.58
C TRP A 39 -5.52 10.68 -17.20
N PHE A 40 -6.31 10.94 -16.16
CA PHE A 40 -6.01 10.56 -14.79
C PHE A 40 -6.26 9.06 -14.53
N ALA A 41 -5.36 8.44 -13.76
CA ALA A 41 -5.26 6.98 -13.68
C ALA A 41 -6.45 6.31 -12.98
N VAL A 42 -7.17 7.03 -12.12
CA VAL A 42 -8.35 6.48 -11.41
C VAL A 42 -9.67 6.80 -12.09
N THR A 43 -9.78 7.95 -12.75
CA THR A 43 -11.00 8.33 -13.48
C THR A 43 -11.01 7.84 -14.92
N GLY A 44 -9.85 7.46 -15.47
CA GLY A 44 -9.71 7.16 -16.89
C GLY A 44 -10.31 5.85 -17.36
N SER A 45 -10.70 4.94 -16.46
CA SER A 45 -11.37 3.70 -16.85
C SER A 45 -12.29 3.18 -15.73
N ARG A 46 -13.54 2.85 -16.08
CA ARG A 46 -14.57 2.37 -15.15
C ARG A 46 -15.09 0.98 -15.53
N ASN A 47 -14.19 0.00 -15.66
CA ASN A 47 -14.54 -1.38 -15.98
C ASN A 47 -14.40 -2.34 -14.78
N GLY A 48 -14.31 -1.79 -13.57
CA GLY A 48 -14.21 -2.54 -12.32
C GLY A 48 -15.45 -3.36 -12.00
N ASN A 49 -15.25 -4.48 -11.31
CA ASN A 49 -16.31 -5.34 -10.80
C ASN A 49 -15.97 -5.83 -9.37
N TRP A 50 -16.90 -6.54 -8.73
CA TRP A 50 -16.70 -7.01 -7.35
C TRP A 50 -15.48 -7.93 -7.19
N LEU A 51 -15.13 -8.72 -8.21
CA LEU A 51 -13.98 -9.63 -8.18
C LEU A 51 -12.66 -8.83 -8.25
N PHE A 52 -12.61 -7.78 -9.07
CA PHE A 52 -11.45 -6.89 -9.08
C PHE A 52 -11.28 -6.18 -7.74
N SER A 53 -12.39 -5.77 -7.10
CA SER A 53 -12.35 -5.25 -5.73
C SER A 53 -11.76 -6.27 -4.74
N VAL A 54 -12.09 -7.57 -4.84
CA VAL A 54 -11.46 -8.61 -4.00
C VAL A 54 -9.94 -8.59 -4.19
N PHE A 55 -9.46 -8.69 -5.44
CA PHE A 55 -8.03 -8.81 -5.71
C PHE A 55 -7.25 -7.54 -5.33
N HIS A 56 -7.78 -6.36 -5.61
CA HIS A 56 -7.16 -5.10 -5.20
C HIS A 56 -7.13 -4.95 -3.68
N ASN A 57 -8.22 -5.25 -2.97
CA ASN A 57 -8.24 -5.20 -1.51
C ASN A 57 -7.32 -6.25 -0.88
N VAL A 58 -7.27 -7.48 -1.39
CA VAL A 58 -6.33 -8.51 -0.90
C VAL A 58 -4.89 -8.09 -1.15
N THR A 59 -4.60 -7.49 -2.32
CA THR A 59 -3.26 -6.99 -2.65
C THR A 59 -2.86 -5.84 -1.73
N ALA A 60 -3.78 -4.92 -1.44
CA ALA A 60 -3.53 -3.78 -0.56
C ALA A 60 -3.42 -4.18 0.92
N LEU A 61 -4.22 -5.15 1.38
CA LEU A 61 -4.20 -5.64 2.76
C LEU A 61 -3.05 -6.61 2.98
N VAL A 62 -3.05 -7.76 2.31
CA VAL A 62 -2.14 -8.90 2.54
C VAL A 62 -0.76 -8.61 1.94
N GLY A 63 -0.04 -7.68 2.57
CA GLY A 63 1.29 -7.24 2.17
C GLY A 63 2.41 -7.66 3.11
N ALA A 64 3.47 -6.86 3.14
CA ALA A 64 4.61 -7.04 4.03
C ALA A 64 4.22 -7.19 5.52
N GLY A 65 3.12 -6.57 5.96
CA GLY A 65 2.69 -6.58 7.36
C GLY A 65 2.47 -7.99 7.94
N VAL A 66 1.91 -8.92 7.17
CA VAL A 66 1.64 -10.29 7.64
C VAL A 66 2.89 -11.03 8.09
N LEU A 67 4.04 -10.72 7.47
CA LEU A 67 5.32 -11.37 7.78
C LEU A 67 5.85 -10.98 9.16
N GLY A 68 5.46 -9.81 9.67
CA GLY A 68 5.86 -9.29 10.98
C GLY A 68 4.85 -9.53 12.10
N LEU A 69 3.63 -10.01 11.79
CA LEU A 69 2.63 -10.26 12.82
C LEU A 69 3.05 -11.27 13.90
N PRO A 70 3.77 -12.38 13.60
CA PRO A 70 4.27 -13.28 14.64
C PRO A 70 5.22 -12.58 15.62
N TYR A 71 6.06 -11.67 15.12
CA TYR A 71 6.93 -10.85 15.95
C TYR A 71 6.14 -9.84 16.80
N ALA A 72 5.10 -9.22 16.24
CA ALA A 72 4.21 -8.38 17.02
C ALA A 72 3.55 -9.18 18.17
N MET A 73 3.11 -10.42 17.91
CA MET A 73 2.58 -11.32 18.94
C MET A 73 3.60 -11.62 20.04
N ALA A 74 4.88 -11.81 19.70
CA ALA A 74 5.94 -12.03 20.69
C ALA A 74 6.17 -10.83 21.60
N GLN A 75 6.04 -9.61 21.08
CA GLN A 75 6.15 -8.38 21.88
C GLN A 75 4.91 -8.11 22.74
N LEU A 76 3.71 -8.42 22.23
CA LEU A 76 2.43 -8.19 22.93
C LEU A 76 2.08 -9.31 23.91
N GLY A 77 2.60 -10.51 23.71
CA GLY A 77 2.21 -11.73 24.41
C GLY A 77 0.84 -12.28 23.95
N TRP A 78 0.48 -13.47 24.43
CA TRP A 78 -0.73 -14.17 23.98
C TRP A 78 -2.03 -13.39 24.19
N GLY A 79 -2.28 -12.92 25.42
CA GLY A 79 -3.53 -12.23 25.76
C GLY A 79 -3.71 -10.90 25.00
N PRO A 80 -2.85 -9.90 25.24
CA PRO A 80 -2.93 -8.62 24.53
C PRO A 80 -2.76 -8.79 23.02
N GLY A 81 -1.82 -9.62 22.55
CA GLY A 81 -1.57 -9.84 21.13
C GLY A 81 -2.79 -10.36 20.38
N THR A 82 -3.42 -11.43 20.88
CA THR A 82 -4.63 -11.98 20.25
C THR A 82 -5.77 -10.97 20.28
N THR A 83 -5.93 -10.25 21.39
CA THR A 83 -6.97 -9.23 21.55
C THR A 83 -6.80 -8.10 20.54
N ILE A 84 -5.59 -7.55 20.41
CA ILE A 84 -5.27 -6.46 19.49
C ILE A 84 -5.40 -6.92 18.04
N LEU A 85 -5.02 -8.17 17.72
CA LEU A 85 -5.19 -8.74 16.38
C LEU A 85 -6.67 -8.85 15.97
N VAL A 86 -7.52 -9.39 16.86
CA VAL A 86 -8.98 -9.51 16.64
C VAL A 86 -9.63 -8.14 16.54
N LEU A 87 -9.35 -7.25 17.49
CA LEU A 87 -9.92 -5.91 17.51
C LEU A 87 -9.52 -5.11 16.28
N SER A 88 -8.26 -5.21 15.85
CA SER A 88 -7.79 -4.54 14.63
C SER A 88 -8.51 -5.05 13.38
N TRP A 89 -8.70 -6.36 13.25
CA TRP A 89 -9.47 -6.92 12.13
C TRP A 89 -10.91 -6.40 12.11
N ILE A 90 -11.59 -6.39 13.26
CA ILE A 90 -12.99 -5.90 13.38
C ILE A 90 -13.08 -4.39 13.12
N ILE A 91 -12.24 -3.59 13.77
CA ILE A 91 -12.26 -2.12 13.66
C ILE A 91 -11.97 -1.71 12.23
N THR A 92 -10.94 -2.28 11.61
CA THR A 92 -10.57 -1.88 10.25
C THR A 92 -11.59 -2.32 9.22
N PHE A 93 -12.25 -3.47 9.40
CA PHE A 93 -13.39 -3.85 8.57
C PHE A 93 -14.55 -2.86 8.72
N PHE A 94 -14.87 -2.48 9.95
CA PHE A 94 -15.92 -1.50 10.27
C PHE A 94 -15.63 -0.14 9.63
N THR A 95 -14.43 0.41 9.79
CA THR A 95 -14.07 1.71 9.20
C THR A 95 -13.95 1.65 7.68
N LEU A 96 -13.57 0.50 7.11
CA LEU A 96 -13.58 0.31 5.66
C LEU A 96 -15.02 0.34 5.13
N TRP A 97 -15.94 -0.37 5.80
CA TRP A 97 -17.36 -0.32 5.47
C TRP A 97 -17.90 1.12 5.51
N GLN A 98 -17.50 1.92 6.51
CA GLN A 98 -17.87 3.34 6.56
C GLN A 98 -17.39 4.12 5.34
N MET A 99 -16.14 3.91 4.90
CA MET A 99 -15.60 4.54 3.68
C MET A 99 -16.41 4.15 2.45
N VAL A 100 -16.78 2.88 2.32
CA VAL A 100 -17.57 2.36 1.18
C VAL A 100 -18.96 2.99 1.12
N GLU A 101 -19.63 3.14 2.27
CA GLU A 101 -20.92 3.83 2.35
C GLU A 101 -20.77 5.34 2.10
N MET A 102 -19.71 5.96 2.62
CA MET A 102 -19.48 7.40 2.46
C MET A 102 -19.12 7.82 1.03
N HIS A 103 -18.59 6.91 0.20
CA HIS A 103 -18.23 7.20 -1.20
C HIS A 103 -19.39 7.80 -2.01
N GLU A 104 -20.64 7.42 -1.70
CA GLU A 104 -21.86 7.89 -2.36
C GLU A 104 -22.89 8.41 -1.35
N ALA A 105 -22.41 9.06 -0.27
CA ALA A 105 -23.26 9.59 0.80
C ALA A 105 -24.27 10.66 0.32
N ILE A 106 -24.01 11.31 -0.81
CA ILE A 106 -24.87 12.32 -1.40
C ILE A 106 -25.38 11.81 -2.75
N PRO A 107 -26.70 11.84 -2.99
CA PRO A 107 -27.27 11.51 -4.30
C PRO A 107 -26.60 12.32 -5.42
N GLY A 108 -26.09 11.63 -6.45
CA GLY A 108 -25.47 12.25 -7.62
C GLY A 108 -24.00 12.67 -7.47
N ARG A 109 -23.38 12.57 -6.28
CA ARG A 109 -21.96 12.87 -6.08
C ARG A 109 -21.19 11.63 -5.62
N ARG A 110 -20.07 11.35 -6.31
CA ARG A 110 -19.10 10.30 -5.92
C ARG A 110 -17.83 10.94 -5.40
N PHE A 111 -17.36 10.51 -4.23
CA PHE A 111 -16.06 10.88 -3.70
C PHE A 111 -15.02 9.85 -4.13
N ASN A 112 -14.37 10.09 -5.26
CA ASN A 112 -13.47 9.11 -5.88
C ASN A 112 -12.08 9.07 -5.21
N ARG A 113 -11.81 10.04 -4.34
CA ARG A 113 -10.55 10.22 -3.62
C ARG A 113 -10.82 10.41 -2.13
N TYR A 114 -9.91 9.93 -1.29
CA TYR A 114 -10.03 10.15 0.15
C TYR A 114 -10.03 11.63 0.53
N HIS A 115 -9.18 12.45 -0.09
CA HIS A 115 -9.16 13.89 0.18
C HIS A 115 -10.47 14.60 -0.24
N GLU A 116 -11.17 14.15 -1.28
CA GLU A 116 -12.47 14.71 -1.67
C GLU A 116 -13.53 14.48 -0.59
N LEU A 117 -13.55 13.27 -0.02
CA LEU A 117 -14.42 12.95 1.12
C LEU A 117 -14.04 13.80 2.35
N GLY A 118 -12.74 14.02 2.58
CA GLY A 118 -12.24 14.88 3.64
C GLY A 118 -12.62 16.35 3.47
N GLN A 119 -12.55 16.89 2.26
CA GLN A 119 -12.99 18.25 1.96
C GLN A 119 -14.49 18.42 2.22
N TYR A 120 -15.29 17.39 1.92
CA TYR A 120 -16.71 17.41 2.24
C TYR A 120 -16.98 17.37 3.75
N ALA A 121 -16.28 16.50 4.49
CA ALA A 121 -16.49 16.37 5.94
C ALA A 121 -15.95 17.55 6.75
N PHE A 122 -14.76 18.05 6.42
CA PHE A 122 -14.04 19.05 7.22
C PHE A 122 -14.01 20.45 6.60
N GLY A 123 -14.52 20.62 5.38
CA GLY A 123 -14.41 21.83 4.57
C GLY A 123 -13.20 21.83 3.63
N GLU A 124 -13.25 22.66 2.59
CA GLU A 124 -12.32 22.66 1.45
C GLU A 124 -10.83 22.75 1.84
N ARG A 125 -10.48 23.62 2.78
CA ARG A 125 -9.08 23.80 3.19
C ARG A 125 -8.65 22.77 4.24
N LEU A 126 -9.43 22.64 5.31
CA LEU A 126 -9.06 21.78 6.44
C LEU A 126 -9.06 20.30 6.05
N GLY A 127 -9.99 19.87 5.19
CA GLY A 127 -10.03 18.51 4.67
C GLY A 127 -8.77 18.10 3.93
N LEU A 128 -8.20 19.00 3.11
CA LEU A 128 -6.91 18.75 2.44
C LEU A 128 -5.77 18.63 3.45
N TRP A 129 -5.67 19.56 4.42
CA TRP A 129 -4.59 19.56 5.42
C TRP A 129 -4.63 18.36 6.38
N ILE A 130 -5.82 17.81 6.64
CA ILE A 130 -5.96 16.60 7.47
C ILE A 130 -5.66 15.34 6.65
N VAL A 131 -6.30 15.19 5.48
CA VAL A 131 -6.30 13.90 4.77
C VAL A 131 -5.08 13.72 3.88
N VAL A 132 -4.67 14.73 3.12
CA VAL A 132 -3.61 14.57 2.11
C VAL A 132 -2.26 14.18 2.73
N PRO A 133 -1.76 14.84 3.80
CA PRO A 133 -0.51 14.43 4.41
C PRO A 133 -0.56 12.99 4.92
N GLN A 134 -1.65 12.61 5.58
CA GLN A 134 -1.84 11.26 6.12
C GLN A 134 -1.93 10.21 5.00
N GLN A 135 -2.72 10.46 3.96
CA GLN A 135 -2.86 9.57 2.80
C GLN A 135 -1.52 9.38 2.07
N LEU A 136 -0.78 10.47 1.83
CA LEU A 136 0.56 10.40 1.23
C LEU A 136 1.54 9.62 2.09
N MET A 137 1.52 9.84 3.40
CA MET A 137 2.40 9.13 4.31
C MET A 137 2.14 7.62 4.29
N VAL A 138 0.88 7.19 4.20
CA VAL A 138 0.53 5.77 4.04
C VAL A 138 1.07 5.24 2.70
N GLN A 139 0.75 5.89 1.60
CA GLN A 139 1.10 5.40 0.25
C GLN A 139 2.62 5.39 0.03
N VAL A 140 3.31 6.50 0.35
CA VAL A 140 4.77 6.63 0.22
C VAL A 140 5.49 5.74 1.22
N GLY A 141 5.03 5.69 2.47
CA GLY A 141 5.61 4.83 3.51
C GLY A 141 5.52 3.35 3.16
N THR A 142 4.35 2.89 2.66
CA THR A 142 4.16 1.53 2.16
C THR A 142 5.12 1.21 1.02
N ASN A 143 5.26 2.12 0.06
CA ASN A 143 6.15 1.95 -1.08
C ASN A 143 7.63 1.87 -0.67
N ILE A 144 8.05 2.64 0.33
CA ILE A 144 9.40 2.53 0.92
C ILE A 144 9.58 1.18 1.60
N VAL A 145 8.60 0.72 2.39
CA VAL A 145 8.64 -0.60 3.03
C VAL A 145 8.76 -1.70 1.97
N TYR A 146 7.98 -1.63 0.89
CA TYR A 146 8.04 -2.61 -0.19
C TYR A 146 9.36 -2.61 -0.97
N MET A 147 10.04 -1.46 -1.12
CA MET A 147 11.40 -1.43 -1.65
C MET A 147 12.34 -2.30 -0.80
N VAL A 148 12.26 -2.18 0.52
CA VAL A 148 13.07 -2.97 1.46
C VAL A 148 12.64 -4.44 1.48
N THR A 149 11.34 -4.72 1.52
CA THR A 149 10.79 -6.09 1.54
C THR A 149 11.13 -6.84 0.26
N GLY A 150 10.95 -6.22 -0.91
CA GLY A 150 11.29 -6.79 -2.21
C GLY A 150 12.77 -7.08 -2.31
N GLY A 151 13.63 -6.11 -1.96
CA GLY A 151 15.08 -6.30 -1.96
C GLY A 151 15.55 -7.42 -1.02
N LYS A 152 15.07 -7.44 0.23
CA LYS A 152 15.42 -8.51 1.20
C LYS A 152 14.92 -9.88 0.76
N SER A 153 13.70 -9.96 0.20
CA SER A 153 13.14 -11.23 -0.27
C SER A 153 13.94 -11.76 -1.46
N LEU A 154 14.29 -10.90 -2.42
CA LEU A 154 15.13 -11.29 -3.56
C LEU A 154 16.54 -11.71 -3.11
N GLN A 155 17.14 -11.00 -2.15
CA GLN A 155 18.42 -11.39 -1.55
C GLN A 155 18.33 -12.77 -0.86
N LYS A 156 17.24 -13.03 -0.13
CA LYS A 156 17.01 -14.32 0.54
C LYS A 156 16.79 -15.45 -0.45
N PHE A 157 16.06 -15.20 -1.54
CA PHE A 157 15.93 -16.13 -2.65
C PHE A 157 17.30 -16.44 -3.27
N TYR A 158 18.08 -15.41 -3.59
CA TYR A 158 19.42 -15.56 -4.16
C TYR A 158 20.33 -16.44 -3.30
N THR A 159 20.41 -16.12 -2.01
CA THR A 159 21.23 -16.88 -1.05
C THR A 159 20.72 -18.29 -0.80
N SER A 160 19.42 -18.54 -0.94
CA SER A 160 18.85 -19.88 -0.73
C SER A 160 19.09 -20.83 -1.90
N VAL A 161 19.18 -20.31 -3.13
CA VAL A 161 19.30 -21.10 -4.38
C VAL A 161 20.74 -21.16 -4.89
N TRP A 162 21.43 -20.02 -5.01
CA TRP A 162 22.74 -19.94 -5.68
C TRP A 162 23.93 -19.82 -4.73
N ALA A 163 23.73 -19.25 -3.54
CA ALA A 163 24.82 -19.05 -2.57
C ALA A 163 24.46 -19.58 -1.16
N PRO A 164 24.16 -20.90 -1.01
CA PRO A 164 23.68 -21.47 0.24
C PRO A 164 24.66 -21.35 1.42
N GLN A 165 25.93 -21.07 1.15
CA GLN A 165 26.92 -20.45 2.05
C GLN A 165 27.95 -19.71 1.20
N PRO A 166 28.48 -18.54 1.62
CA PRO A 166 29.74 -18.09 1.08
C PRO A 166 30.83 -19.03 1.60
N ALA A 167 31.35 -19.91 0.76
CA ALA A 167 32.70 -20.41 0.93
C ALA A 167 33.66 -19.20 0.80
N GLY A 168 33.86 -18.46 1.89
CA GLY A 168 34.81 -17.35 1.99
C GLY A 168 34.45 -16.02 1.29
N GLY A 169 33.31 -15.92 0.60
CA GLY A 169 32.88 -14.69 -0.09
C GLY A 169 32.19 -13.66 0.80
N LYS A 170 32.41 -12.36 0.58
CA LYS A 170 31.63 -11.30 1.26
C LYS A 170 30.16 -11.35 0.80
N PRO A 171 29.16 -11.23 1.70
CA PRO A 171 27.76 -11.22 1.32
C PRO A 171 27.45 -10.05 0.37
N ILE A 172 26.61 -10.30 -0.64
CA ILE A 172 26.14 -9.23 -1.54
C ILE A 172 25.23 -8.29 -0.75
N ARG A 173 25.48 -6.99 -0.87
CA ARG A 173 24.76 -5.94 -0.14
C ARG A 173 23.27 -5.93 -0.48
N THR A 174 22.42 -5.70 0.52
CA THR A 174 20.96 -5.60 0.33
C THR A 174 20.58 -4.46 -0.61
N THR A 175 21.38 -3.39 -0.66
CA THR A 175 21.15 -2.24 -1.55
C THR A 175 21.10 -2.61 -3.02
N TYR A 176 21.91 -3.57 -3.49
CA TYR A 176 21.85 -4.03 -4.88
C TYR A 176 20.51 -4.68 -5.21
N PHE A 177 19.96 -5.48 -4.29
CA PHE A 177 18.66 -6.12 -4.49
C PHE A 177 17.50 -5.12 -4.41
N ILE A 178 17.61 -4.09 -3.57
CA ILE A 178 16.66 -2.96 -3.56
C ILE A 178 16.69 -2.22 -4.89
N MET A 179 17.87 -1.98 -5.48
CA MET A 179 17.97 -1.36 -6.81
C MET A 179 17.37 -2.23 -7.91
N ILE A 180 17.55 -3.55 -7.87
CA ILE A 180 16.89 -4.47 -8.82
C ILE A 180 15.36 -4.36 -8.69
N PHE A 181 14.82 -4.36 -7.47
CA PHE A 181 13.40 -4.16 -7.26
C PHE A 181 12.94 -2.78 -7.78
N GLY A 182 13.67 -1.71 -7.50
CA GLY A 182 13.38 -0.36 -7.99
C GLY A 182 13.41 -0.27 -9.52
N ALA A 183 14.33 -0.97 -10.19
CA ALA A 183 14.38 -1.04 -11.66
C ALA A 183 13.12 -1.69 -12.24
N VAL A 184 12.61 -2.76 -11.61
CA VAL A 184 11.31 -3.34 -11.99
C VAL A 184 10.18 -2.33 -11.81
N GLN A 185 10.18 -1.56 -10.72
CA GLN A 185 9.17 -0.52 -10.50
C GLN A 185 9.25 0.63 -11.50
N LEU A 186 10.43 1.02 -11.96
CA LEU A 186 10.58 2.01 -13.02
C LEU A 186 9.90 1.55 -14.31
N LEU A 187 10.08 0.29 -14.70
CA LEU A 187 9.41 -0.29 -15.87
C LEU A 187 7.88 -0.34 -15.70
N LEU A 188 7.41 -0.83 -14.54
CA LEU A 188 5.97 -0.94 -14.26
C LEU A 188 5.28 0.40 -14.01
N SER A 189 6.02 1.44 -13.62
CA SER A 189 5.48 2.80 -13.45
C SER A 189 4.89 3.36 -14.75
N HIS A 190 5.15 2.74 -15.90
CA HIS A 190 4.58 3.11 -17.19
C HIS A 190 3.15 2.65 -17.40
N ILE A 191 2.61 1.79 -16.52
CA ILE A 191 1.23 1.32 -16.62
C ILE A 191 0.28 2.52 -16.39
N PRO A 192 -0.61 2.84 -17.35
CA PRO A 192 -1.29 4.14 -17.36
C PRO A 192 -2.49 4.22 -16.40
N SER A 193 -3.22 3.13 -16.13
CA SER A 193 -4.41 3.15 -15.27
C SER A 193 -4.47 2.04 -14.21
N PHE A 194 -5.33 2.21 -13.20
CA PHE A 194 -5.61 1.18 -12.18
C PHE A 194 -6.16 -0.12 -12.76
N ASN A 195 -7.00 -0.04 -13.80
CA ASN A 195 -7.59 -1.22 -14.43
C ASN A 195 -6.54 -2.04 -15.19
N ASP A 196 -5.52 -1.38 -15.74
CA ASP A 196 -4.40 -2.08 -16.40
C ASP A 196 -3.53 -2.84 -15.38
N ILE A 197 -3.59 -2.46 -14.09
CA ILE A 197 -2.91 -3.14 -12.99
C ILE A 197 -3.75 -4.31 -12.45
N ALA A 198 -5.01 -4.48 -12.85
CA ALA A 198 -5.86 -5.57 -12.34
C ALA A 198 -5.21 -6.94 -12.52
N GLY A 199 -4.59 -7.22 -13.68
CA GLY A 199 -3.84 -8.46 -13.91
C GLY A 199 -2.65 -8.63 -12.95
N VAL A 200 -1.88 -7.56 -12.74
CA VAL A 200 -0.76 -7.55 -11.79
C VAL A 200 -1.24 -7.76 -10.35
N SER A 201 -2.39 -7.16 -9.99
CA SER A 201 -3.00 -7.30 -8.67
C SER A 201 -3.55 -8.71 -8.44
N ILE A 202 -4.11 -9.37 -9.45
CA ILE A 202 -4.54 -10.77 -9.35
C ILE A 202 -3.34 -11.67 -9.03
N ILE A 203 -2.25 -11.52 -9.78
CA ILE A 203 -1.02 -12.28 -9.54
C ILE A 203 -0.51 -11.98 -8.12
N ALA A 204 -0.45 -10.70 -7.73
CA ALA A 204 0.01 -10.31 -6.41
C ALA A 204 -0.85 -10.91 -5.28
N ALA A 205 -2.18 -10.91 -5.41
CA ALA A 205 -3.08 -11.53 -4.45
C ALA A 205 -2.89 -13.05 -4.36
N ILE A 206 -2.72 -13.75 -5.48
CA ILE A 206 -2.45 -15.20 -5.47
C ILE A 206 -1.11 -15.48 -4.76
N MET A 207 -0.09 -14.68 -5.04
CA MET A 207 1.21 -14.81 -4.39
C MET A 207 1.13 -14.53 -2.88
N SER A 208 0.30 -13.59 -2.42
CA SER A 208 0.15 -13.32 -0.99
C SER A 208 -0.54 -14.40 -0.20
N LEU A 209 -1.59 -15.00 -0.77
CA LEU A 209 -2.17 -16.22 -0.20
C LEU A 209 -1.12 -17.33 -0.15
N SER A 210 -0.36 -17.51 -1.24
CA SER A 210 0.62 -18.59 -1.35
C SER A 210 1.74 -18.48 -0.32
N TYR A 211 2.40 -17.32 -0.19
CA TYR A 211 3.48 -17.18 0.81
C TYR A 211 2.95 -17.19 2.24
N SER A 212 1.73 -16.67 2.49
CA SER A 212 1.11 -16.72 3.81
C SER A 212 0.80 -18.16 4.21
N THR A 213 0.23 -18.94 3.29
CA THR A 213 0.00 -20.38 3.48
C THR A 213 1.29 -21.14 3.72
N ILE A 214 2.34 -20.87 2.93
CA ILE A 214 3.66 -21.46 3.18
C ILE A 214 4.16 -21.10 4.57
N ALA A 215 4.07 -19.83 5.00
CA ALA A 215 4.58 -19.38 6.28
C ALA A 215 3.95 -20.14 7.46
N TRP A 216 2.61 -20.24 7.53
CA TRP A 216 1.96 -20.93 8.65
C TRP A 216 2.05 -22.45 8.54
N VAL A 217 1.91 -23.05 7.35
CA VAL A 217 2.00 -24.51 7.17
C VAL A 217 3.42 -25.01 7.46
N ALA A 218 4.43 -24.30 6.95
CA ALA A 218 5.82 -24.66 7.21
C ALA A 218 6.15 -24.54 8.70
N SER A 219 5.66 -23.49 9.37
CA SER A 219 5.81 -23.32 10.82
C SER A 219 5.14 -24.49 11.57
N ALA A 220 3.88 -24.80 11.26
CA ALA A 220 3.15 -25.91 11.88
C ALA A 220 3.88 -27.25 11.70
N LYS A 221 4.41 -27.53 10.50
CA LYS A 221 5.18 -28.75 10.22
C LYS A 221 6.53 -28.78 10.92
N LYS A 222 7.16 -27.63 11.15
CA LYS A 222 8.43 -27.55 11.90
C LYS A 222 8.23 -27.94 13.37
N GLY A 223 7.01 -27.77 13.90
CA GLY A 223 6.67 -28.01 15.30
C GLY A 223 7.29 -26.97 16.23
N VAL A 224 6.88 -26.96 17.49
CA VAL A 224 7.41 -26.04 18.51
C VAL A 224 8.93 -26.22 18.61
N GLN A 225 9.68 -25.13 18.44
CA GLN A 225 11.14 -25.19 18.49
C GLN A 225 11.63 -25.44 19.93
N PRO A 226 12.75 -26.16 20.14
CA PRO A 226 13.24 -26.48 21.48
C PRO A 226 13.52 -25.26 22.37
N ASP A 227 13.85 -24.13 21.76
CA ASP A 227 14.14 -22.84 22.39
C ASP A 227 12.92 -21.90 22.43
N ALA A 228 11.74 -22.35 21.99
CA ALA A 228 10.53 -21.55 22.02
C ALA A 228 10.12 -21.21 23.45
N SER A 229 10.20 -19.93 23.80
CA SER A 229 9.77 -19.38 25.07
C SER A 229 8.71 -18.31 24.86
N TYR A 230 7.70 -18.27 25.72
CA TYR A 230 6.62 -17.27 25.67
C TYR A 230 6.79 -16.17 26.72
N GLN A 231 8.00 -16.06 27.27
CA GLN A 231 8.39 -14.96 28.14
C GLN A 231 8.61 -13.69 27.32
N PRO A 232 8.45 -12.49 27.92
CA PRO A 232 8.66 -11.23 27.21
C PRO A 232 10.02 -11.17 26.50
N VAL A 233 10.04 -10.69 25.24
CA VAL A 233 11.25 -10.62 24.41
C VAL A 233 12.37 -9.82 25.09
N ALA A 234 12.02 -8.70 25.73
CA ALA A 234 12.98 -7.88 26.46
C ALA A 234 13.06 -8.27 27.95
N SER A 235 14.27 -8.40 28.47
CA SER A 235 14.51 -8.65 29.90
C SER A 235 14.15 -7.46 30.78
N THR A 236 14.42 -6.24 30.32
CA THR A 236 14.15 -4.98 31.06
C THR A 236 12.69 -4.50 30.90
N GLY A 237 12.12 -3.92 31.96
CA GLY A 237 10.77 -3.33 31.91
C GLY A 237 10.63 -2.25 30.84
N THR A 238 11.65 -1.39 30.70
CA THR A 238 11.71 -0.38 29.64
C THR A 238 11.66 -1.02 28.25
N GLY A 239 12.47 -2.04 28.01
CA GLY A 239 12.47 -2.76 26.74
C GLY A 239 11.10 -3.37 26.41
N ARG A 240 10.41 -3.95 27.41
CA ARG A 240 9.06 -4.51 27.25
C ARG A 240 8.04 -3.45 26.87
N ALA A 241 8.05 -2.30 27.55
CA ALA A 241 7.12 -1.20 27.28
C ALA A 241 7.27 -0.66 25.84
N PHE A 242 8.50 -0.41 25.39
CA PHE A 242 8.74 0.06 24.03
C PHE A 242 8.51 -1.02 22.96
N GLY A 243 8.79 -2.29 23.27
CA GLY A 243 8.46 -3.42 22.39
C GLY A 243 6.95 -3.55 22.19
N PHE A 244 6.18 -3.48 23.28
CA PHE A 244 4.71 -3.47 23.23
C PHE A 244 4.19 -2.32 22.39
N MET A 245 4.68 -1.09 22.63
CA MET A 245 4.33 0.08 21.85
C MET A 245 4.65 -0.11 20.36
N ALA A 246 5.84 -0.60 20.02
CA ALA A 246 6.22 -0.84 18.63
C ALA A 246 5.29 -1.85 17.94
N ALA A 247 4.95 -2.93 18.63
CA ALA A 247 4.11 -4.00 18.09
C ALA A 247 2.66 -3.57 17.83
N LEU A 248 2.15 -2.56 18.55
CA LEU A 248 0.87 -1.92 18.20
C LEU A 248 0.92 -1.33 16.77
N GLY A 249 2.04 -0.72 16.41
CA GLY A 249 2.29 -0.19 15.07
C GLY A 249 2.41 -1.32 14.02
N ASP A 250 3.08 -2.42 14.36
CA ASP A 250 3.21 -3.57 13.45
C ASP A 250 1.84 -4.16 13.08
N VAL A 251 0.93 -4.29 14.06
CA VAL A 251 -0.44 -4.75 13.80
C VAL A 251 -1.23 -3.73 12.98
N ALA A 252 -1.14 -2.43 13.31
CA ALA A 252 -1.82 -1.39 12.56
C ALA A 252 -1.36 -1.32 11.09
N PHE A 253 -0.06 -1.51 10.84
CA PHE A 253 0.51 -1.56 9.49
C PHE A 253 -0.07 -2.71 8.66
N ALA A 254 -0.41 -3.84 9.28
CA ALA A 254 -0.91 -5.00 8.55
C ALA A 254 -2.30 -4.78 7.90
N TYR A 255 -3.08 -3.78 8.34
CA TYR A 255 -4.46 -3.55 7.88
C TYR A 255 -4.64 -2.28 7.02
N ALA A 256 -3.70 -2.03 6.11
CA ALA A 256 -3.43 -0.74 5.47
C ALA A 256 -4.26 -0.28 4.25
N ALA A 257 -5.45 -0.80 4.00
CA ALA A 257 -6.10 -0.61 2.68
C ALA A 257 -6.92 0.69 2.52
N HIS A 258 -7.21 1.42 3.59
CA HIS A 258 -8.16 2.54 3.55
C HIS A 258 -7.70 3.70 2.66
N SER A 259 -6.39 3.87 2.49
CA SER A 259 -5.82 4.95 1.66
C SER A 259 -6.04 4.78 0.15
N VAL A 260 -6.53 3.61 -0.29
CA VAL A 260 -6.79 3.28 -1.70
C VAL A 260 -8.22 2.78 -1.96
N VAL A 261 -9.04 2.63 -0.92
CA VAL A 261 -10.35 1.96 -1.02
C VAL A 261 -11.35 2.77 -1.87
N LEU A 262 -11.36 4.10 -1.75
CA LEU A 262 -12.26 4.94 -2.56
C LEU A 262 -11.82 4.95 -4.02
N GLU A 263 -10.51 4.94 -4.26
CA GLU A 263 -9.94 4.87 -5.59
C GLU A 263 -10.28 3.54 -6.28
N ILE A 264 -10.24 2.42 -5.54
CA ILE A 264 -10.70 1.12 -6.04
C ILE A 264 -12.21 1.17 -6.36
N GLN A 265 -13.03 1.70 -5.46
CA GLN A 265 -14.48 1.80 -5.65
C GLN A 265 -14.85 2.71 -6.83
N ALA A 266 -14.07 3.76 -7.09
CA ALA A 266 -14.28 4.68 -8.21
C ALA A 266 -14.23 3.95 -9.57
N THR A 267 -13.44 2.88 -9.69
CA THR A 267 -13.33 2.05 -10.92
C THR A 267 -14.59 1.23 -11.20
N ILE A 268 -15.43 0.97 -10.20
CA ILE A 268 -16.68 0.22 -10.35
C ILE A 268 -17.75 1.16 -10.91
N LYS A 269 -18.48 0.69 -11.93
CA LYS A 269 -19.63 1.42 -12.49
C LYS A 269 -20.71 1.62 -11.43
N SER A 270 -21.28 2.81 -11.39
CA SER A 270 -22.35 3.17 -10.46
C SER A 270 -23.48 3.82 -11.23
N THR A 271 -24.72 3.39 -10.96
CA THR A 271 -25.95 4.07 -11.41
C THR A 271 -26.85 4.30 -10.19
N PRO A 272 -27.84 5.21 -10.25
CA PRO A 272 -28.79 5.42 -9.15
C PRO A 272 -29.47 4.12 -8.67
N GLU A 273 -29.74 3.19 -9.59
CA GLU A 273 -30.38 1.90 -9.31
C GLU A 273 -29.39 0.83 -8.84
N LYS A 274 -28.10 0.96 -9.21
CA LYS A 274 -27.02 0.02 -8.90
C LYS A 274 -25.79 0.77 -8.38
N PRO A 275 -25.82 1.24 -7.12
CA PRO A 275 -24.72 1.99 -6.55
C PRO A 275 -23.47 1.11 -6.37
N SER A 276 -22.29 1.71 -6.54
CA SER A 276 -21.00 1.00 -6.50
C SER A 276 -20.72 0.32 -5.15
N LYS A 277 -21.35 0.81 -4.08
CA LYS A 277 -21.18 0.29 -2.72
C LYS A 277 -21.53 -1.18 -2.56
N GLY A 278 -22.52 -1.69 -3.30
CA GLY A 278 -22.94 -3.10 -3.21
C GLY A 278 -21.84 -4.06 -3.68
N PRO A 279 -21.39 -3.96 -4.95
CA PRO A 279 -20.25 -4.73 -5.46
C PRO A 279 -18.96 -4.50 -4.65
N MET A 280 -18.69 -3.27 -4.23
CA MET A 280 -17.52 -2.93 -3.43
C MET A 280 -17.54 -3.63 -2.08
N LEU A 281 -18.65 -3.53 -1.33
CA LEU A 281 -18.79 -4.18 -0.02
C LEU A 281 -18.68 -5.69 -0.13
N LYS A 282 -19.31 -6.31 -1.15
CA LYS A 282 -19.15 -7.74 -1.43
C LYS A 282 -17.68 -8.11 -1.62
N GLY A 283 -16.95 -7.33 -2.44
CA GLY A 283 -15.52 -7.54 -2.67
C GLY A 283 -14.68 -7.40 -1.41
N SER A 284 -14.90 -6.32 -0.65
CA SER A 284 -14.20 -6.05 0.61
C SER A 284 -14.46 -7.10 1.69
N THR A 285 -15.70 -7.60 1.83
CA THR A 285 -16.02 -8.69 2.77
C THR A 285 -15.25 -9.97 2.44
N PHE A 286 -15.23 -10.38 1.18
CA PHE A 286 -14.46 -11.55 0.76
C PHE A 286 -12.95 -11.34 0.98
N ALA A 287 -12.44 -10.14 0.69
CA ALA A 287 -11.04 -9.80 0.96
C ALA A 287 -10.69 -9.90 2.45
N TYR A 288 -11.56 -9.42 3.35
CA TYR A 288 -11.34 -9.50 4.80
C TYR A 288 -11.40 -10.92 5.37
N ILE A 289 -12.20 -11.80 4.76
CA ILE A 289 -12.18 -13.24 5.08
C ILE A 289 -10.83 -13.85 4.68
N ILE A 290 -10.35 -13.55 3.47
CA ILE A 290 -9.04 -14.01 2.99
C ILE A 290 -7.91 -13.48 3.88
N VAL A 291 -7.96 -12.20 4.27
CA VAL A 291 -7.02 -11.61 5.21
C VAL A 291 -7.03 -12.35 6.53
N ALA A 292 -8.20 -12.68 7.08
CA ALA A 292 -8.28 -13.45 8.32
C ALA A 292 -7.61 -14.83 8.17
N LEU A 293 -7.86 -15.52 7.06
CA LEU A 293 -7.25 -16.83 6.73
C LEU A 293 -5.74 -16.76 6.52
N CYS A 294 -5.18 -15.60 6.17
CA CYS A 294 -3.74 -15.39 6.08
C CYS A 294 -3.15 -15.00 7.44
N TYR A 295 -3.76 -14.00 8.10
CA TYR A 295 -3.15 -13.28 9.22
C TYR A 295 -3.22 -14.07 10.50
N PHE A 296 -4.38 -14.63 10.84
CA PHE A 296 -4.54 -15.35 12.10
C PHE A 296 -3.67 -16.60 12.14
N PRO A 297 -3.66 -17.48 11.12
CA PRO A 297 -2.78 -18.63 11.12
C PRO A 297 -1.31 -18.25 11.17
N VAL A 298 -0.86 -17.29 10.35
CA VAL A 298 0.55 -16.86 10.36
C VAL A 298 0.94 -16.33 11.74
N SER A 299 0.14 -15.44 12.32
CA SER A 299 0.42 -14.82 13.62
C SER A 299 0.43 -15.84 14.76
N ILE A 300 -0.62 -16.64 14.87
CA ILE A 300 -0.83 -17.59 15.97
C ILE A 300 0.14 -18.75 15.86
N VAL A 301 0.21 -19.41 14.71
CA VAL A 301 1.10 -20.57 14.51
C VAL A 301 2.56 -20.14 14.54
N GLY A 302 2.90 -19.01 13.89
CA GLY A 302 4.25 -18.48 13.91
C GLY A 302 4.73 -18.18 15.34
N TYR A 303 3.91 -17.49 16.14
CA TYR A 303 4.26 -17.22 17.53
C TYR A 303 4.28 -18.48 18.40
N TYR A 304 3.34 -19.40 18.19
CA TYR A 304 3.34 -20.70 18.88
C TYR A 304 4.59 -21.54 18.58
N VAL A 305 5.08 -21.51 17.35
CA VAL A 305 6.21 -22.35 16.96
C VAL A 305 7.54 -21.78 17.43
N PHE A 306 7.73 -20.47 17.32
CA PHE A 306 9.01 -19.80 17.58
C PHE A 306 9.09 -19.07 18.92
N GLY A 307 7.95 -18.77 19.56
CA GLY A 307 7.92 -17.98 20.78
C GLY A 307 8.57 -16.61 20.60
N ASN A 308 9.35 -16.19 21.60
CA ASN A 308 10.04 -14.91 21.66
C ASN A 308 11.34 -14.85 20.81
N SER A 309 11.72 -15.94 20.15
CA SER A 309 12.86 -16.00 19.21
C SER A 309 12.48 -15.63 17.77
N VAL A 310 11.17 -15.47 17.50
CA VAL A 310 10.65 -15.14 16.18
C VAL A 310 11.27 -13.84 15.65
N GLN A 311 11.67 -13.85 14.39
CA GLN A 311 12.28 -12.70 13.73
C GLN A 311 11.20 -11.75 13.23
N ASP A 312 11.58 -10.48 12.96
CA ASP A 312 10.67 -9.46 12.41
C ASP A 312 10.05 -9.83 11.06
N ASN A 313 10.62 -10.83 10.38
CA ASN A 313 10.02 -11.53 9.25
C ASN A 313 10.04 -13.05 9.49
N ILE A 314 8.86 -13.66 9.61
CA ILE A 314 8.67 -15.09 9.87
C ILE A 314 9.39 -16.01 8.88
N LEU A 315 9.59 -15.59 7.62
CA LEU A 315 10.30 -16.40 6.61
C LEU A 315 11.79 -16.55 6.94
N ILE A 316 12.34 -15.67 7.77
CA ILE A 316 13.71 -15.78 8.29
C ILE A 316 13.77 -16.88 9.37
N SER A 317 12.76 -16.98 10.23
CA SER A 317 12.67 -17.98 11.33
C SER A 317 12.52 -19.43 10.85
N LEU A 318 12.03 -19.65 9.62
CA LEU A 318 11.85 -21.01 9.10
C LEU A 318 13.17 -21.78 8.96
N GLU A 319 14.27 -21.13 8.53
CA GLU A 319 15.63 -21.66 8.30
C GLU A 319 15.79 -22.86 7.34
N LYS A 320 14.89 -23.85 7.35
CA LYS A 320 14.86 -25.04 6.49
C LYS A 320 13.42 -25.49 6.16
N PRO A 321 13.18 -26.21 5.04
CA PRO A 321 14.12 -26.51 3.97
C PRO A 321 14.33 -25.30 3.03
N ARG A 322 15.54 -25.18 2.45
CA ARG A 322 15.96 -24.00 1.67
C ARG A 322 15.09 -23.72 0.45
N TRP A 323 14.67 -24.76 -0.28
CA TRP A 323 13.83 -24.61 -1.47
C TRP A 323 12.48 -23.95 -1.15
N LEU A 324 11.89 -24.28 0.00
CA LEU A 324 10.60 -23.73 0.42
C LEU A 324 10.74 -22.25 0.80
N ILE A 325 11.84 -21.90 1.49
CA ILE A 325 12.17 -20.51 1.81
C ILE A 325 12.41 -19.71 0.53
N ALA A 326 13.11 -20.29 -0.45
CA ALA A 326 13.32 -19.65 -1.75
C ALA A 326 11.97 -19.35 -2.45
N ILE A 327 11.07 -20.34 -2.53
CA ILE A 327 9.74 -20.16 -3.13
C ILE A 327 8.92 -19.11 -2.38
N ALA A 328 8.91 -19.14 -1.05
CA ALA A 328 8.17 -18.15 -0.26
C ALA A 328 8.69 -16.72 -0.52
N ASN A 329 10.00 -16.54 -0.59
CA ASN A 329 10.60 -15.22 -0.82
C ASN A 329 10.40 -14.71 -2.25
N ILE A 330 10.41 -15.57 -3.27
CA ILE A 330 10.08 -15.13 -4.64
C ILE A 330 8.59 -14.76 -4.75
N PHE A 331 7.70 -15.47 -4.04
CA PHE A 331 6.28 -15.09 -3.96
C PHE A 331 6.09 -13.75 -3.25
N VAL A 332 6.78 -13.50 -2.13
CA VAL A 332 6.79 -12.17 -1.50
C VAL A 332 7.27 -11.10 -2.47
N PHE A 333 8.37 -11.35 -3.20
CA PHE A 333 8.89 -10.41 -4.21
C PHE A 333 7.84 -10.09 -5.28
N ILE A 334 7.22 -11.09 -5.89
CA ILE A 334 6.20 -10.88 -6.94
C ILE A 334 4.98 -10.15 -6.38
N HIS A 335 4.54 -10.51 -5.16
CA HIS A 335 3.44 -9.83 -4.50
C HIS A 335 3.74 -8.34 -4.29
N VAL A 336 4.86 -8.01 -3.64
CA VAL A 336 5.19 -6.60 -3.35
C VAL A 336 5.47 -5.80 -4.62
N VAL A 337 5.83 -6.45 -5.74
CA VAL A 337 5.90 -5.78 -7.05
C VAL A 337 4.53 -5.21 -7.45
N GLY A 338 3.47 -6.00 -7.33
CA GLY A 338 2.12 -5.55 -7.65
C GLY A 338 1.54 -4.60 -6.61
N SER A 339 1.76 -4.87 -5.32
CA SER A 339 1.25 -4.03 -4.24
C SER A 339 1.87 -2.63 -4.27
N TYR A 340 3.15 -2.50 -4.62
CA TYR A 340 3.78 -1.20 -4.83
C TYR A 340 3.01 -0.35 -5.85
N GLN A 341 2.59 -0.96 -6.98
CA GLN A 341 1.83 -0.23 -7.99
C GLN A 341 0.45 0.20 -7.47
N VAL A 342 -0.24 -0.63 -6.69
CA VAL A 342 -1.54 -0.27 -6.08
C VAL A 342 -1.44 0.99 -5.21
N PHE A 343 -0.36 1.15 -4.44
CA PHE A 343 -0.15 2.36 -3.62
C PHE A 343 0.52 3.52 -4.38
N ALA A 344 1.30 3.26 -5.44
CA ALA A 344 1.98 4.29 -6.21
C ALA A 344 1.04 5.05 -7.16
N VAL A 345 0.07 4.37 -7.77
CA VAL A 345 -0.82 5.00 -8.78
C VAL A 345 -1.64 6.17 -8.23
N PRO A 346 -2.24 6.12 -7.03
CA PRO A 346 -2.90 7.30 -6.45
C PRO A 346 -1.95 8.47 -6.23
N VAL A 347 -0.69 8.20 -5.86
CA VAL A 347 0.32 9.26 -5.70
C VAL A 347 0.69 9.86 -7.04
N PHE A 348 0.88 9.03 -8.07
CA PHE A 348 1.11 9.50 -9.45
C PHE A 348 -0.03 10.39 -9.92
N ASP A 349 -1.25 9.94 -9.71
CA ASP A 349 -2.45 10.68 -10.08
C ASP A 349 -2.54 12.03 -9.37
N MET A 350 -2.27 12.07 -8.07
CA MET A 350 -2.34 13.31 -7.30
C MET A 350 -1.22 14.29 -7.69
N LEU A 351 0.01 13.80 -7.91
CA LEU A 351 1.12 14.62 -8.40
C LEU A 351 0.84 15.15 -9.81
N GLU A 352 0.39 14.30 -10.73
CA GLU A 352 0.01 14.70 -12.10
C GLU A 352 -1.15 15.71 -12.07
N THR A 353 -2.14 15.51 -11.20
CA THR A 353 -3.28 16.43 -11.02
C THR A 353 -2.81 17.79 -10.53
N TYR A 354 -1.95 17.84 -9.53
CA TYR A 354 -1.38 19.08 -9.02
C TYR A 354 -0.57 19.83 -10.09
N LEU A 355 0.29 19.12 -10.81
CA LEU A 355 1.13 19.71 -11.86
C LEU A 355 0.28 20.27 -13.03
N VAL A 356 -0.76 19.55 -13.45
CA VAL A 356 -1.60 19.95 -14.57
C VAL A 356 -2.65 21.00 -14.16
N LYS A 357 -3.43 20.76 -13.11
CA LYS A 357 -4.55 21.64 -12.74
C LYS A 357 -4.09 22.89 -11.99
N THR A 358 -3.12 22.76 -11.10
CA THR A 358 -2.66 23.85 -10.22
C THR A 358 -1.47 24.58 -10.82
N MET A 359 -0.42 23.85 -11.22
CA MET A 359 0.80 24.45 -11.80
C MET A 359 0.69 24.71 -13.31
N LYS A 360 -0.45 24.37 -13.93
CA LYS A 360 -0.77 24.63 -15.34
C LYS A 360 0.22 24.02 -16.34
N PHE A 361 0.87 22.92 -16.00
CA PHE A 361 1.73 22.19 -16.94
C PHE A 361 0.89 21.47 -18.01
N LYS A 362 1.39 21.45 -19.25
CA LYS A 362 0.71 20.73 -20.35
C LYS A 362 0.77 19.21 -20.09
N PRO A 363 -0.37 18.50 -20.10
CA PRO A 363 -0.39 17.03 -20.04
C PRO A 363 0.48 16.45 -21.16
N SER A 364 1.51 15.70 -20.81
CA SER A 364 2.43 15.10 -21.78
C SER A 364 3.04 13.81 -21.25
N ARG A 365 3.47 12.92 -22.16
CA ARG A 365 4.18 11.69 -21.80
C ARG A 365 5.47 11.99 -21.03
N ARG A 366 6.18 13.07 -21.38
CA ARG A 366 7.40 13.50 -20.68
C ARG A 366 7.14 13.88 -19.23
N LEU A 367 6.06 14.65 -18.96
CA LEU A 367 5.65 15.01 -17.60
C LEU A 367 5.36 13.74 -16.78
N ARG A 368 4.55 12.84 -17.34
CA ARG A 368 4.20 11.57 -16.69
C ARG A 368 5.44 10.74 -16.34
N TYR A 369 6.34 10.52 -17.29
CA TYR A 369 7.54 9.72 -17.04
C TYR A 369 8.47 10.38 -16.02
N THR A 370 8.67 11.70 -16.12
CA THR A 370 9.55 12.43 -15.20
C THR A 370 9.04 12.35 -13.76
N THR A 371 7.76 12.64 -13.54
CA THR A 371 7.15 12.59 -12.20
C THR A 371 7.21 11.20 -11.59
N ARG A 372 6.90 10.16 -12.37
CA ARG A 372 6.90 8.77 -11.88
C ARG A 372 8.31 8.24 -11.60
N TYR A 373 9.29 8.57 -12.45
CA TYR A 373 10.69 8.18 -12.24
C TYR A 373 11.29 8.86 -11.01
N ILE A 374 11.03 10.17 -10.82
CA ILE A 374 11.47 10.88 -9.62
C ILE A 374 10.87 10.22 -8.38
N TYR A 375 9.57 9.90 -8.39
CA TYR A 375 8.91 9.23 -7.28
C TYR A 375 9.54 7.87 -6.94
N VAL A 376 9.72 7.00 -7.94
CA VAL A 376 10.34 5.68 -7.74
C VAL A 376 11.78 5.84 -7.25
N GLY A 377 12.55 6.78 -7.81
CA GLY A 377 13.91 7.09 -7.38
C GLY A 377 14.00 7.56 -5.93
N VAL A 378 13.10 8.44 -5.48
CA VAL A 378 13.03 8.93 -4.10
C VAL A 378 12.69 7.81 -3.13
N THR A 379 11.66 7.01 -3.41
CA THR A 379 11.27 5.89 -2.54
C THR A 379 12.37 4.82 -2.47
N MET A 380 13.06 4.55 -3.58
CA MET A 380 14.23 3.66 -3.62
C MET A 380 15.39 4.21 -2.78
N LEU A 381 15.74 5.50 -2.92
CA LEU A 381 16.80 6.14 -2.13
C LEU A 381 16.53 6.03 -0.63
N ILE A 382 15.31 6.33 -0.20
CA ILE A 382 14.93 6.25 1.22
C ILE A 382 14.98 4.80 1.70
N GLY A 383 14.46 3.84 0.93
CA GLY A 383 14.50 2.41 1.25
C GLY A 383 15.92 1.86 1.38
N MET A 384 16.85 2.31 0.54
CA MET A 384 18.28 1.98 0.66
C MET A 384 18.95 2.63 1.87
N THR A 385 18.48 3.80 2.28
CA THR A 385 19.06 4.55 3.41
C THR A 385 18.64 3.93 4.74
N PHE A 386 17.37 3.50 4.88
CA PHE A 386 16.81 2.97 6.12
C PHE A 386 16.17 1.57 5.94
N PRO A 387 16.95 0.49 5.70
CA PRO A 387 16.41 -0.85 5.41
C PRO A 387 15.94 -1.62 6.68
N PHE A 388 15.35 -0.93 7.64
CA PHE A 388 14.87 -1.47 8.92
C PHE A 388 13.42 -1.93 8.79
N PHE A 389 13.20 -3.22 8.54
CA PHE A 389 11.86 -3.75 8.26
C PHE A 389 10.90 -3.50 9.44
N GLY A 390 11.15 -4.09 10.62
CA GLY A 390 10.27 -3.87 11.79
C GLY A 390 10.15 -2.40 12.22
N GLY A 391 11.23 -1.62 12.15
CA GLY A 391 11.20 -0.20 12.50
C GLY A 391 10.30 0.63 11.61
N LEU A 392 10.36 0.42 10.29
CA LEU A 392 9.50 1.12 9.33
C LEU A 392 8.04 0.70 9.43
N LEU A 393 7.77 -0.61 9.57
CA LEU A 393 6.41 -1.14 9.75
C LEU A 393 5.74 -0.49 10.96
N SER A 394 6.39 -0.58 12.11
CA SER A 394 5.90 -0.03 13.37
C SER A 394 5.68 1.49 13.30
N PHE A 395 6.64 2.24 12.74
CA PHE A 395 6.56 3.70 12.68
C PHE A 395 5.41 4.17 11.79
N PHE A 396 5.35 3.68 10.55
CA PHE A 396 4.29 4.08 9.62
C PHE A 396 2.92 3.53 10.05
N GLY A 397 2.87 2.32 10.59
CA GLY A 397 1.65 1.72 11.14
C GLY A 397 1.00 2.58 12.22
N GLY A 398 1.80 3.07 13.17
CA GLY A 398 1.34 4.01 14.18
C GLY A 398 1.01 5.38 13.60
N PHE A 399 2.01 6.05 13.02
CA PHE A 399 1.93 7.48 12.74
C PHE A 399 1.02 7.84 11.55
N ALA A 400 0.97 6.98 10.53
CA ALA A 400 0.25 7.26 9.29
C ALA A 400 -1.00 6.38 9.09
N PHE A 401 -0.93 5.11 9.49
CA PHE A 401 -2.00 4.16 9.18
C PHE A 401 -3.09 4.21 10.24
N ALA A 402 -2.75 4.36 11.52
CA ALA A 402 -3.74 4.49 12.58
C ALA A 402 -4.72 5.66 12.32
N PRO A 403 -4.29 6.86 11.89
CA PRO A 403 -5.22 7.94 11.51
C PRO A 403 -6.16 7.56 10.37
N THR A 404 -5.60 7.17 9.22
CA THR A 404 -6.36 6.91 7.99
C THR A 404 -7.26 5.68 8.07
N THR A 405 -6.93 4.73 8.94
CA THR A 405 -7.58 3.41 9.01
C THR A 405 -8.49 3.29 10.22
N TYR A 406 -8.06 3.75 11.40
CA TYR A 406 -8.79 3.49 12.65
C TYR A 406 -9.76 4.61 13.04
N PHE A 407 -9.44 5.89 12.75
CA PHE A 407 -10.26 6.97 13.33
C PHE A 407 -10.72 8.08 12.40
N ILE A 408 -9.96 8.49 11.38
CA ILE A 408 -10.43 9.55 10.47
C ILE A 408 -11.76 9.16 9.80
N PRO A 409 -11.97 7.93 9.31
CA PRO A 409 -13.28 7.51 8.78
C PRO A 409 -14.41 7.65 9.82
N CYS A 410 -14.14 7.33 11.08
CA CYS A 410 -15.12 7.46 12.16
C CYS A 410 -15.49 8.92 12.43
N VAL A 411 -14.51 9.83 12.42
CA VAL A 411 -14.75 11.26 12.58
C VAL A 411 -15.60 11.78 11.42
N MET A 412 -15.26 11.42 10.18
CA MET A 412 -16.04 11.79 8.99
C MET A 412 -17.47 11.25 9.08
N TRP A 413 -17.65 9.99 9.51
CA TRP A 413 -18.96 9.37 9.69
C TRP A 413 -19.83 10.15 10.68
N LEU A 414 -19.27 10.53 11.83
CA LEU A 414 -19.97 11.30 12.84
C LEU A 414 -20.40 12.69 12.34
N ILE A 415 -19.60 13.32 11.47
CA ILE A 415 -19.91 14.64 10.89
C ILE A 415 -20.98 14.53 9.81
N ILE A 416 -20.86 13.55 8.91
CA ILE A 416 -21.72 13.40 7.72
C ILE A 416 -23.09 12.85 8.13
N PHE A 417 -23.13 11.73 8.84
CA PHE A 417 -24.38 11.02 9.14
C PHE A 417 -25.02 11.43 10.47
N LYS A 418 -24.27 12.10 11.36
CA LYS A 418 -24.75 12.63 12.65
C LYS A 418 -25.62 11.63 13.44
N PRO A 419 -25.13 10.40 13.73
CA PRO A 419 -25.92 9.41 14.46
C PRO A 419 -26.33 9.95 15.85
N LYS A 420 -27.48 9.49 16.35
CA LYS A 420 -27.99 9.90 17.68
C LYS A 420 -26.92 9.67 18.75
N ARG A 421 -26.69 10.68 19.61
CA ARG A 421 -25.72 10.57 20.71
C ARG A 421 -26.03 9.35 21.59
N PHE A 422 -24.99 8.64 22.00
CA PHE A 422 -25.07 7.37 22.76
C PHE A 422 -25.77 6.21 22.04
N SER A 423 -26.10 6.34 20.75
CA SER A 423 -26.46 5.17 19.93
C SER A 423 -25.25 4.25 19.76
N LEU A 424 -25.49 2.99 19.39
CA LEU A 424 -24.44 2.02 19.14
C LEU A 424 -23.40 2.55 18.12
N SER A 425 -23.86 3.12 17.00
CA SER A 425 -22.97 3.71 15.99
C SER A 425 -22.15 4.86 16.58
N TRP A 426 -22.76 5.76 17.36
CA TRP A 426 -22.03 6.86 17.99
C TRP A 426 -20.95 6.36 18.96
N THR A 427 -21.28 5.41 19.82
CA THR A 427 -20.36 4.86 20.83
C THR A 427 -19.20 4.09 20.19
N VAL A 428 -19.47 3.24 19.20
CA VAL A 428 -18.44 2.47 18.49
C VAL A 428 -17.47 3.39 17.75
N ASN A 429 -17.96 4.44 17.11
CA ASN A 429 -17.11 5.44 16.44
C ASN A 429 -16.17 6.14 17.43
N TRP A 430 -16.67 6.58 18.60
CA TRP A 430 -15.82 7.20 19.62
C TRP A 430 -14.79 6.23 20.19
N LEU A 431 -15.15 4.96 20.39
CA LEU A 431 -14.20 3.94 20.82
C LEU A 431 -13.06 3.78 19.80
N CYS A 432 -13.39 3.67 18.50
CA CYS A 432 -12.40 3.59 17.43
C CYS A 432 -11.51 4.84 17.38
N ILE A 433 -12.08 6.03 17.64
CA ILE A 433 -11.33 7.29 17.72
C ILE A 433 -10.32 7.27 18.85
N ILE A 434 -10.75 6.91 20.06
CA ILE A 434 -9.86 6.87 21.24
C ILE A 434 -8.73 5.85 21.01
N LEU A 435 -9.07 4.64 20.56
CA LEU A 435 -8.07 3.61 20.28
C LEU A 435 -7.10 4.02 19.17
N GLY A 436 -7.60 4.59 18.08
CA GLY A 436 -6.79 5.06 16.96
C GLY A 436 -5.83 6.20 17.34
N VAL A 437 -6.27 7.14 18.18
CA VAL A 437 -5.41 8.21 18.70
C VAL A 437 -4.33 7.64 19.63
N LEU A 438 -4.68 6.70 20.51
CA LEU A 438 -3.71 6.01 21.36
C LEU A 438 -2.65 5.28 20.53
N LEU A 439 -3.06 4.56 19.47
CA LEU A 439 -2.14 3.91 18.54
C LEU A 439 -1.20 4.92 17.86
N THR A 440 -1.73 6.06 17.42
CA THR A 440 -0.97 7.12 16.73
C THR A 440 0.11 7.73 17.61
N ILE A 441 -0.13 7.82 18.92
CA ILE A 441 0.82 8.39 19.88
C ILE A 441 1.82 7.32 20.34
N LEU A 442 1.33 6.16 20.78
CA LEU A 442 2.15 5.15 21.46
C LEU A 442 3.06 4.40 20.48
N ALA A 443 2.56 4.00 19.31
CA ALA A 443 3.34 3.15 18.41
C ALA A 443 4.60 3.83 17.86
N PRO A 444 4.58 5.09 17.41
CA PRO A 444 5.77 5.78 16.94
C PRO A 444 6.85 5.93 18.03
N ILE A 445 6.47 6.08 19.30
CA ILE A 445 7.42 6.13 20.42
C ILE A 445 8.21 4.82 20.53
N GLY A 446 7.51 3.68 20.44
CA GLY A 446 8.13 2.35 20.37
C GLY A 446 9.03 2.18 19.15
N ALA A 447 8.51 2.54 17.98
CA ALA A 447 9.19 2.41 16.69
C ALA A 447 10.48 3.23 16.63
N LEU A 448 10.46 4.49 17.09
CA LEU A 448 11.62 5.37 17.09
C LEU A 448 12.74 4.80 17.96
N ARG A 449 12.43 4.24 19.13
CA ARG A 449 13.44 3.55 19.95
C ARG A 449 14.03 2.34 19.21
N LEU A 450 13.20 1.55 18.54
CA LEU A 450 13.66 0.39 17.76
C LEU A 450 14.63 0.83 16.65
N ILE A 451 14.28 1.87 15.89
CA ILE A 451 15.12 2.44 14.83
C ILE A 451 16.43 2.98 15.41
N VAL A 452 16.38 3.74 16.53
CA VAL A 452 17.58 4.27 17.19
C VAL A 452 18.52 3.14 17.61
N ILE A 453 18.00 2.06 18.20
CA ILE A 453 18.82 0.90 18.59
C ILE A 453 19.43 0.22 17.35
N GLN A 454 18.65 -0.02 16.30
CA GLN A 454 19.13 -0.67 15.08
C GLN A 454 20.17 0.19 14.34
N SER A 455 19.99 1.51 14.33
CA SER A 455 20.89 2.46 13.67
C SER A 455 22.31 2.48 14.24
N LYS A 456 22.49 2.16 15.53
CA LYS A 456 23.82 2.16 16.19
C LYS A 456 24.83 1.20 15.55
N SER A 457 24.33 0.12 14.95
CA SER A 457 25.16 -0.92 14.33
C SER A 457 25.16 -0.85 12.79
N TYR A 458 24.37 0.06 12.22
CA TYR A 458 24.15 0.15 10.78
C TYR A 458 25.20 1.03 10.10
N LYS A 459 25.79 0.53 9.02
CA LYS A 459 26.62 1.34 8.11
C LYS A 459 25.81 1.64 6.85
N LEU A 460 25.70 2.93 6.53
CA LEU A 460 24.96 3.41 5.35
C LEU A 460 25.44 2.69 4.08
N PHE A 461 24.48 2.13 3.34
CA PHE A 461 24.70 1.42 2.08
C PHE A 461 25.65 0.21 2.15
N SER A 462 25.82 -0.38 3.33
CA SER A 462 26.67 -1.57 3.55
C SER A 462 26.00 -2.90 3.28
#